data_AF-A0A7J4PTW3-F1
#
_entry.id   AF-A0A7J4PTW3-F1
#
_cell.length_a   1.000
_cell.length_b   1.000
_cell.length_c   1.000
_cell.angle_alpha   90.00
_cell.angle_beta   90.00
_cell.angle_gamma   90.00
#
_symmetry.space_group_name_H-M   'P 1'
#
loop_
_entity.id
_entity.type
_entity.pdbx_description
1 polymer ?
#
loop_
_entity_poly.entity_id
_entity_poly.type
_entity_poly.pdbx_seq_one_letter_code
_entity_poly.pdbx_strand_id
1 'polypeptide(L)'
;IGTMNTADRSIALLDTALRRRFGFIEVMPDVSVLGDSVVGGIHIGQWLSGLNRSICENVGRDARNRQVGHSYLMEDGKPISNLSSFSRVVQDEIIPLLEEYCYEEYSTLEKILGGEIVDVQRQMIKHEIFESSIDGEFALSMSKISMDGSSLCPSPISGSEASEDDVSDSDEAPEEERIDG
;
A
#
# COMPACT_ATOMS: atom_id res chain seq x y z
N ILE A 1 -19.55 16.08 -9.61
CA ILE A 1 -18.45 15.62 -8.74
C ILE A 1 -18.11 14.21 -9.21
N GLY A 2 -16.84 13.95 -9.51
CA GLY A 2 -16.36 12.61 -9.89
C GLY A 2 -15.37 12.10 -8.84
N THR A 3 -15.21 10.78 -8.76
CA THR A 3 -14.22 10.12 -7.90
C THR A 3 -13.16 9.46 -8.77
N MET A 4 -11.92 9.44 -8.29
CA MET A 4 -10.78 8.83 -8.98
C MET A 4 -10.01 7.95 -8.00
N ASN A 5 -9.66 6.73 -8.42
CA ASN A 5 -8.74 5.88 -7.68
C ASN A 5 -7.30 6.22 -8.11
N THR A 6 -6.49 6.75 -7.19
CA THR A 6 -5.11 7.16 -7.49
C THR A 6 -4.10 6.01 -7.47
N ALA A 7 -4.47 4.83 -6.95
CA ALA A 7 -3.64 3.63 -6.99
C ALA A 7 -3.59 3.00 -8.40
N ASP A 8 -4.66 3.19 -9.18
CA ASP A 8 -4.83 2.59 -10.50
C ASP A 8 -4.03 3.37 -11.57
N ARG A 9 -3.05 2.71 -12.16
CA ARG A 9 -2.22 3.29 -13.23
C ARG A 9 -2.83 3.16 -14.62
N SER A 10 -3.85 2.33 -14.81
CA SER A 10 -4.51 2.15 -16.10
C SER A 10 -5.16 3.44 -16.62
N ILE A 11 -5.42 4.40 -15.72
CA ILE A 11 -6.04 5.70 -16.02
C ILE A 11 -5.05 6.86 -16.12
N ALA A 12 -3.74 6.63 -16.03
CA ALA A 12 -2.74 7.70 -15.97
C ALA A 12 -2.80 8.69 -17.17
N LEU A 13 -3.09 8.20 -18.38
CA LEU A 13 -3.25 9.05 -19.57
C LEU A 13 -4.54 9.90 -19.53
N LEU A 14 -5.61 9.37 -18.94
CA LEU A 14 -6.87 10.09 -18.74
C LEU A 14 -6.69 11.20 -17.70
N ASP A 15 -5.87 10.94 -16.68
CA ASP A 15 -5.60 11.83 -15.57
C ASP A 15 -5.01 13.18 -16.03
N THR A 16 -4.04 13.18 -16.95
CA THR A 16 -3.42 14.42 -17.46
C THR A 16 -4.43 15.37 -18.12
N ALA A 17 -5.41 14.85 -18.85
CA ALA A 17 -6.44 15.67 -19.48
C ALA A 17 -7.45 16.21 -18.46
N LEU A 18 -7.78 15.42 -17.43
CA LEU A 18 -8.68 15.82 -16.36
C LEU A 18 -8.02 16.87 -15.43
N ARG A 19 -6.73 16.73 -15.14
CA ARG A 19 -5.94 17.68 -14.33
C ARG A 19 -5.95 19.11 -14.84
N ARG A 20 -6.14 19.31 -16.14
CA ARG A 20 -6.26 20.65 -16.76
C ARG A 20 -7.64 21.27 -16.65
N ARG A 21 -8.68 20.49 -16.29
CA ARG A 21 -10.10 20.90 -16.37
C ARG A 21 -10.84 20.89 -15.03
N PHE A 22 -10.32 20.18 -14.04
CA PHE A 22 -10.95 20.01 -12.74
C PHE A 22 -10.04 20.46 -11.60
N GLY A 23 -10.64 20.93 -10.51
CA GLY A 23 -9.96 21.02 -9.22
C GLY A 23 -9.92 19.64 -8.55
N PHE A 24 -8.81 19.31 -7.91
CA PHE A 24 -8.61 18.01 -7.27
C PHE A 24 -8.57 18.18 -5.76
N ILE A 25 -9.36 17.36 -5.07
CA ILE A 25 -9.33 17.23 -3.61
C ILE A 25 -8.93 15.79 -3.32
N GLU A 26 -7.76 15.62 -2.73
CA GLU A 26 -7.26 14.31 -2.32
C GLU A 26 -8.00 13.87 -1.06
N VAL A 27 -8.54 12.64 -1.06
CA VAL A 27 -9.18 12.02 0.10
C VAL A 27 -8.29 10.87 0.55
N MET A 28 -7.49 11.12 1.57
CA MET A 28 -6.56 10.14 2.14
C MET A 28 -7.28 9.18 3.11
N PRO A 29 -6.71 7.99 3.39
CA PRO A 29 -7.19 7.14 4.47
C PRO A 29 -7.25 7.91 5.79
N ASP A 30 -8.46 8.04 6.33
CA ASP A 30 -8.71 8.69 7.61
C ASP A 30 -8.83 7.63 8.72
N VAL A 31 -7.83 7.50 9.58
CA VAL A 31 -7.86 6.55 10.70
C VAL A 31 -8.74 7.03 11.87
N SER A 32 -9.09 8.32 11.92
CA SER A 32 -9.89 8.88 13.00
C SER A 32 -11.32 8.33 13.03
N VAL A 33 -11.85 7.89 11.87
CA VAL A 33 -13.16 7.23 11.76
C VAL A 33 -13.22 5.89 12.49
N LEU A 34 -12.06 5.28 12.77
CA LEU A 34 -11.96 4.04 13.53
C LEU A 34 -11.99 4.27 15.05
N GLY A 35 -11.82 5.53 15.50
CA GLY A 35 -11.85 5.91 16.92
C GLY A 35 -10.91 5.05 17.78
N ASP A 36 -11.37 4.73 18.99
CA ASP A 36 -10.67 3.87 19.96
C ASP A 36 -11.03 2.39 19.79
N SER A 37 -11.36 1.95 18.58
CA SER A 37 -11.82 0.58 18.34
C SER A 37 -10.69 -0.43 18.59
N VAL A 38 -10.98 -1.43 19.42
CA VAL A 38 -10.05 -2.49 19.79
C VAL A 38 -10.63 -3.84 19.44
N VAL A 39 -9.83 -4.67 18.75
CA VAL A 39 -10.20 -6.02 18.33
C VAL A 39 -9.13 -7.00 18.82
N GLY A 40 -9.49 -7.95 19.68
CA GLY A 40 -8.54 -8.92 20.23
C GLY A 40 -7.33 -8.29 20.95
N GLY A 41 -7.49 -7.09 21.51
CA GLY A 41 -6.40 -6.31 22.14
C GLY A 41 -5.63 -5.39 21.17
N ILE A 42 -5.98 -5.38 19.88
CA ILE A 42 -5.31 -4.60 18.84
C ILE A 42 -6.10 -3.31 18.61
N HIS A 43 -5.45 -2.16 18.69
CA HIS A 43 -6.06 -0.88 18.34
C HIS A 43 -6.03 -0.69 16.81
N ILE A 44 -7.15 -1.01 16.14
CA ILE A 44 -7.16 -1.16 14.66
C ILE A 44 -6.83 0.12 13.90
N GLY A 45 -7.10 1.30 14.47
CA GLY A 45 -6.67 2.58 13.89
C GLY A 45 -5.15 2.82 13.95
N GLN A 46 -4.49 2.35 15.03
CA GLN A 46 -3.03 2.44 15.15
C GLN A 46 -2.36 1.39 14.27
N TRP A 47 -2.96 0.20 14.19
CA TRP A 47 -2.54 -0.83 13.25
C TRP A 47 -2.57 -0.35 11.79
N LEU A 48 -3.69 0.23 11.34
CA LEU A 48 -3.80 0.77 9.97
C LEU A 48 -2.78 1.89 9.71
N SER A 49 -2.54 2.74 10.71
CA SER A 49 -1.50 3.78 10.63
C SER A 49 -0.11 3.18 10.48
N GLY A 50 0.21 2.14 11.26
CA GLY A 50 1.47 1.40 11.19
C GLY A 50 1.67 0.73 9.83
N LEU A 51 0.63 0.06 9.33
CA LEU A 51 0.63 -0.57 8.01
C LEU A 51 0.87 0.45 6.90
N ASN A 52 0.08 1.53 6.85
CA ASN A 52 0.19 2.55 5.80
C ASN A 52 1.54 3.26 5.79
N ARG A 53 2.15 3.41 6.96
CA ARG A 53 3.51 3.92 7.02
C ARG A 53 4.52 2.93 6.47
N SER A 54 4.44 1.65 6.84
CA SER A 54 5.37 0.65 6.29
C SER A 54 5.23 0.53 4.77
N ILE A 55 4.00 0.64 4.24
CA ILE A 55 3.77 0.77 2.78
C ILE A 55 4.54 1.98 2.22
N CYS A 56 4.39 3.16 2.82
CA CYS A 56 5.08 4.38 2.39
C CYS A 56 6.61 4.29 2.45
N GLU A 57 7.17 3.50 3.38
CA GLU A 57 8.60 3.31 3.52
C GLU A 57 9.17 2.28 2.52
N ASN A 58 8.37 1.31 2.08
CA ASN A 58 8.86 0.14 1.35
C ASN A 58 8.38 0.02 -0.11
N VAL A 59 7.21 0.54 -0.47
CA VAL A 59 6.59 0.36 -1.82
C VAL A 59 7.08 1.39 -2.85
N GLY A 60 7.91 2.35 -2.44
CA GLY A 60 8.59 3.28 -3.33
C GLY A 60 7.78 4.55 -3.65
N ARG A 61 8.05 5.16 -4.82
CA ARG A 61 7.64 6.55 -5.12
C ARG A 61 6.11 6.77 -5.11
N ASP A 62 5.34 5.74 -5.46
CA ASP A 62 3.87 5.80 -5.53
C ASP A 62 3.16 5.37 -4.25
N ALA A 63 3.92 5.02 -3.20
CA ALA A 63 3.36 4.41 -2.01
C ALA A 63 2.31 5.28 -1.32
N ARG A 64 2.38 6.61 -1.47
CA ARG A 64 1.34 7.54 -1.00
C ARG A 64 -0.04 7.19 -1.55
N ASN A 65 -0.13 6.84 -2.83
CA ASN A 65 -1.38 6.49 -3.52
C ASN A 65 -1.80 5.03 -3.29
N ARG A 66 -0.94 4.23 -2.66
CA ARG A 66 -1.15 2.80 -2.37
C ARG A 66 -1.44 2.55 -0.89
N GLN A 67 -1.79 3.58 -0.12
CA GLN A 67 -2.22 3.37 1.26
C GLN A 67 -3.56 2.65 1.31
N VAL A 68 -3.71 1.75 2.28
CA VAL A 68 -4.93 1.02 2.59
C VAL A 68 -5.95 1.97 3.22
N GLY A 69 -7.17 1.98 2.67
CA GLY A 69 -8.28 2.79 3.17
C GLY A 69 -8.90 2.22 4.45
N HIS A 70 -9.47 3.09 5.29
CA HIS A 70 -10.19 2.66 6.50
C HIS A 70 -11.44 1.81 6.21
N SER A 71 -11.98 1.86 4.99
CA SER A 71 -13.18 1.13 4.59
C SER A 71 -13.05 -0.38 4.75
N TYR A 72 -11.85 -0.94 4.58
CA TYR A 72 -11.60 -2.37 4.83
C TYR A 72 -11.90 -2.77 6.28
N LEU A 73 -11.73 -1.84 7.22
CA LEU A 73 -11.95 -2.06 8.65
C LEU A 73 -13.34 -1.59 9.11
N MET A 74 -14.28 -1.41 8.17
CA MET A 74 -15.64 -0.98 8.45
C MET A 74 -16.67 -2.00 7.97
N GLU A 75 -17.68 -2.24 8.80
CA GLU A 75 -18.85 -3.08 8.52
C GLU A 75 -20.11 -2.32 8.94
N ASP A 76 -21.10 -2.21 8.05
CA ASP A 76 -22.34 -1.43 8.26
C ASP A 76 -22.11 0.01 8.77
N GLY A 77 -21.07 0.67 8.26
CA GLY A 77 -20.72 2.05 8.60
C GLY A 77 -20.09 2.21 9.99
N LYS A 78 -19.68 1.11 10.64
CA LYS A 78 -19.00 1.11 11.94
C LYS A 78 -17.68 0.34 11.86
N PRO A 79 -16.71 0.63 12.72
CA PRO A 79 -15.49 -0.17 12.78
C PRO A 79 -15.81 -1.63 13.13
N ILE A 80 -15.08 -2.56 12.51
CA ILE A 80 -15.16 -3.98 12.87
C ILE A 80 -14.82 -4.17 14.36
N SER A 81 -15.48 -5.14 14.99
CA SER A 81 -15.44 -5.29 16.46
C SER A 81 -15.02 -6.68 16.93
N ASN A 82 -14.77 -7.61 16.02
CA ASN A 82 -14.40 -8.98 16.36
C ASN A 82 -13.17 -9.45 15.57
N LEU A 83 -12.41 -10.34 16.20
CA LEU A 83 -11.11 -10.79 15.69
C LEU A 83 -11.23 -11.63 14.43
N SER A 84 -12.32 -12.39 14.27
CA SER A 84 -12.55 -13.21 13.09
C SER A 84 -12.78 -12.35 11.84
N SER A 85 -13.60 -11.29 11.93
CA SER A 85 -13.78 -10.32 10.84
C SER A 85 -12.46 -9.63 10.49
N PHE A 86 -11.67 -9.23 11.50
CA PHE A 86 -10.39 -8.60 11.26
C PHE A 86 -9.38 -9.55 10.59
N SER A 87 -9.25 -10.78 11.09
CA SER A 87 -8.43 -11.85 10.51
C SER A 87 -8.80 -12.08 9.04
N ARG A 88 -10.10 -12.21 8.75
CA ARG A 88 -10.62 -12.41 7.40
C ARG A 88 -10.29 -11.24 6.46
N VAL A 89 -10.52 -10.00 6.88
CA VAL A 89 -10.17 -8.81 6.08
C VAL A 89 -8.67 -8.77 5.78
N VAL A 90 -7.84 -9.06 6.79
CA VAL A 90 -6.38 -9.09 6.60
C VAL A 90 -5.99 -10.17 5.59
N GLN A 91 -6.53 -11.38 5.74
CA GLN A 91 -6.21 -12.54 4.90
C GLN A 91 -6.73 -12.42 3.46
N ASP A 92 -8.01 -12.07 3.30
CA ASP A 92 -8.72 -12.19 2.03
C ASP A 92 -8.63 -10.91 1.19
N GLU A 93 -8.36 -9.76 1.81
CA GLU A 93 -8.40 -8.45 1.14
C GLU A 93 -7.08 -7.71 1.22
N ILE A 94 -6.53 -7.50 2.42
CA ILE A 94 -5.34 -6.66 2.60
C ILE A 94 -4.08 -7.35 2.11
N ILE A 95 -3.88 -8.63 2.42
CA ILE A 95 -2.70 -9.37 1.96
C ILE A 95 -2.62 -9.46 0.43
N PRO A 96 -3.68 -9.90 -0.29
CA PRO A 96 -3.65 -9.92 -1.76
C PRO A 96 -3.38 -8.55 -2.37
N LEU A 97 -3.91 -7.48 -1.78
CA LEU A 97 -3.63 -6.11 -2.22
C LEU A 97 -2.15 -5.74 -2.05
N LEU A 98 -1.54 -6.12 -0.92
CA LEU A 98 -0.12 -5.88 -0.68
C LEU A 98 0.76 -6.72 -1.60
N GLU A 99 0.38 -7.95 -1.92
CA GLU A 99 1.09 -8.78 -2.90
C GLU A 99 1.17 -8.07 -4.26
N GLU A 100 0.06 -7.48 -4.71
CA GLU A 100 0.02 -6.65 -5.93
C GLU A 100 0.90 -5.40 -5.80
N TYR A 101 0.80 -4.66 -4.68
CA TYR A 101 1.58 -3.45 -4.45
C TYR A 101 3.09 -3.69 -4.42
N CYS A 102 3.49 -4.84 -3.88
CA CYS A 102 4.88 -5.27 -3.80
C CYS A 102 5.37 -5.98 -5.07
N TYR A 103 4.55 -6.12 -6.11
CA TYR A 103 4.89 -6.87 -7.32
C TYR A 103 5.36 -8.30 -7.01
N GLU A 104 4.70 -8.98 -6.08
CA GLU A 104 5.07 -10.32 -5.59
C GLU A 104 6.49 -10.41 -4.98
N GLU A 105 7.08 -9.27 -4.60
CA GLU A 105 8.41 -9.21 -3.99
C GLU A 105 8.31 -9.49 -2.47
N TYR A 106 8.50 -10.76 -2.10
CA TYR A 106 8.28 -11.23 -0.72
C TYR A 106 9.20 -10.59 0.32
N SER A 107 10.39 -10.08 -0.04
CA SER A 107 11.23 -9.37 0.94
C SER A 107 10.68 -7.99 1.29
N THR A 108 9.97 -7.33 0.36
CA THR A 108 9.21 -6.10 0.64
C THR A 108 7.95 -6.42 1.44
N LEU A 109 7.24 -7.51 1.12
CA LEU A 109 6.10 -7.96 1.93
C LEU A 109 6.50 -8.25 3.37
N GLU A 110 7.63 -8.91 3.61
CA GLU A 110 8.13 -9.19 4.95
C GLU A 110 8.42 -7.91 5.74
N LYS A 111 8.95 -6.86 5.11
CA LYS A 111 9.16 -5.56 5.78
C LYS A 111 7.84 -4.89 6.19
N ILE A 112 6.75 -5.18 5.47
CA ILE A 112 5.43 -4.60 5.73
C ILE A 112 4.65 -5.41 6.78
N LEU A 113 4.63 -6.72 6.63
CA LEU A 113 3.78 -7.63 7.39
C LEU A 113 4.52 -8.39 8.51
N GLY A 114 5.85 -8.44 8.46
CA GLY A 114 6.69 -9.21 9.37
C GLY A 114 6.93 -10.65 8.92
N GLY A 115 8.02 -11.23 9.45
CA GLY A 115 8.42 -12.61 9.15
C GLY A 115 7.53 -13.68 9.78
N GLU A 116 6.62 -13.31 10.70
CA GLU A 116 5.59 -14.23 11.19
C GLU A 116 4.53 -14.55 10.13
N ILE A 117 4.30 -13.65 9.18
CA ILE A 117 3.27 -13.77 8.15
C ILE A 117 3.89 -14.20 6.81
N VAL A 118 5.12 -13.76 6.54
CA VAL A 118 5.77 -13.95 5.25
C VAL A 118 6.93 -14.94 5.36
N ASP A 119 6.95 -15.94 4.48
CA ASP A 119 8.12 -16.81 4.27
C ASP A 119 8.85 -16.39 2.99
N VAL A 120 9.91 -15.59 3.14
CA VAL A 120 10.71 -15.11 2.00
C VAL A 120 11.44 -16.25 1.29
N GLN A 121 11.83 -17.31 1.99
CA GLN A 121 12.56 -18.42 1.37
C GLN A 121 11.65 -19.27 0.48
N ARG A 122 10.40 -19.46 0.92
CA ARG A 122 9.38 -20.21 0.17
C ARG A 122 8.53 -19.34 -0.76
N GLN A 123 8.70 -18.01 -0.71
CA GLN A 123 7.90 -17.05 -1.48
C GLN A 123 6.41 -17.30 -1.25
N MET A 124 5.97 -17.34 0.01
CA MET A 124 4.58 -17.59 0.35
C MET A 124 4.13 -16.90 1.65
N ILE A 125 2.82 -16.72 1.79
CA ILE A 125 2.16 -16.30 3.03
C ILE A 125 1.88 -17.52 3.91
N LYS A 126 2.17 -17.39 5.21
CA LYS A 126 1.94 -18.42 6.23
C LYS A 126 0.47 -18.37 6.68
N HIS A 127 -0.41 -19.00 5.91
CA HIS A 127 -1.86 -18.95 6.19
C HIS A 127 -2.28 -19.61 7.51
N GLU A 128 -1.44 -20.47 8.08
CA GLU A 128 -1.63 -21.09 9.39
C GLU A 128 -1.90 -20.06 10.51
N ILE A 129 -1.35 -18.85 10.41
CA ILE A 129 -1.58 -17.78 11.39
C ILE A 129 -3.04 -17.29 11.45
N PHE A 130 -3.83 -17.52 10.40
CA PHE A 130 -5.24 -17.09 10.34
C PHE A 130 -6.22 -18.17 10.85
N GLU A 131 -5.73 -19.35 11.20
CA GLU A 131 -6.56 -20.42 11.76
C GLU A 131 -7.04 -20.05 13.18
N SER A 132 -8.32 -20.30 13.47
CA SER A 132 -8.95 -19.90 14.75
C SER A 132 -8.33 -20.53 15.99
N SER A 133 -7.55 -21.61 15.84
CA SER A 133 -6.76 -22.21 16.92
C SER A 133 -5.62 -21.32 17.40
N ILE A 134 -5.22 -20.32 16.61
CA ILE A 134 -4.02 -19.51 16.79
C ILE A 134 -4.30 -18.00 16.87
N ASP A 135 -5.54 -17.63 17.22
CA ASP A 135 -5.99 -16.23 17.39
C ASP A 135 -5.04 -15.37 18.26
N GLY A 136 -4.40 -15.98 19.25
CA GLY A 136 -3.41 -15.31 20.09
C GLY A 136 -2.12 -14.92 19.36
N GLU A 137 -1.59 -15.78 18.50
CA GLU A 137 -0.37 -15.49 17.72
C GLU A 137 -0.67 -14.50 16.59
N PHE A 138 -1.86 -14.60 15.98
CA PHE A 138 -2.36 -13.60 15.06
C PHE A 138 -2.39 -12.21 15.71
N ALA A 139 -3.02 -12.09 16.90
CA ALA A 139 -3.15 -10.81 17.58
C ALA A 139 -1.79 -10.22 18.00
N LEU A 140 -0.86 -11.07 18.43
CA LEU A 140 0.52 -10.64 18.73
C LEU A 140 1.24 -10.13 17.49
N SER A 141 1.14 -10.84 16.36
CA SER A 141 1.79 -10.44 15.10
C SER A 141 1.23 -9.12 14.59
N MET A 142 -0.09 -8.96 14.60
CA MET A 142 -0.74 -7.69 14.25
C MET A 142 -0.33 -6.55 15.17
N SER A 143 -0.19 -6.81 16.48
CA SER A 143 0.24 -5.77 17.43
C SER A 143 1.65 -5.23 17.13
N LYS A 144 2.57 -6.06 16.61
CA LYS A 144 3.93 -5.64 16.24
C LYS A 144 3.92 -4.61 15.12
N ILE A 145 3.05 -4.77 14.12
CA ILE A 145 2.87 -3.81 13.01
C ILE A 145 2.48 -2.42 13.54
N SER A 146 1.78 -2.36 14.69
CA SER A 146 1.32 -1.11 15.30
C SER A 146 2.40 -0.36 16.10
N MET A 147 3.46 -1.02 16.60
CA MET A 147 4.32 -0.45 17.65
C MET A 147 5.46 0.47 17.17
N ASP A 148 5.82 0.46 15.90
CA ASP A 148 6.98 1.22 15.44
C ASP A 148 6.71 2.74 15.26
N GLY A 149 5.55 3.26 15.65
CA GLY A 149 4.84 4.44 15.11
C GLY A 149 5.00 5.83 15.76
N SER A 150 5.83 6.72 15.21
CA SER A 150 5.83 8.17 15.58
C SER A 150 5.96 9.16 14.41
N SER A 151 5.94 8.75 13.14
CA SER A 151 6.11 9.69 12.00
C SER A 151 5.01 9.53 10.96
N LEU A 152 4.20 10.58 10.77
CA LEU A 152 3.23 10.69 9.69
C LEU A 152 3.96 10.93 8.36
N CYS A 153 3.39 10.42 7.27
CA CYS A 153 3.87 10.70 5.92
C CYS A 153 3.79 12.22 5.65
N PRO A 154 4.84 12.86 5.09
CA PRO A 154 4.81 14.28 4.82
C PRO A 154 3.66 14.63 3.84
N SER A 155 2.99 15.74 4.13
CA SER A 155 2.01 16.33 3.21
C SER A 155 2.76 16.96 2.02
N PRO A 156 2.19 16.93 0.81
CA PRO A 156 2.80 17.62 -0.32
C PRO A 156 2.80 19.13 -0.04
N ILE A 157 3.96 19.74 -0.29
CA ILE A 157 4.05 21.19 -0.49
C ILE A 157 3.24 21.48 -1.76
N SER A 158 2.25 22.36 -1.63
CA SER A 158 1.48 22.87 -2.75
C SER A 158 2.43 23.55 -3.76
N GLY A 159 2.69 22.86 -4.88
CA GLY A 159 3.23 23.42 -6.12
C GLY A 159 4.72 23.71 -6.15
N SER A 160 5.49 22.85 -6.83
CA SER A 160 6.47 23.29 -7.82
C SER A 160 6.77 22.14 -8.79
N GLU A 161 6.83 22.50 -10.06
CA GLU A 161 6.98 21.68 -11.26
C GLU A 161 8.11 20.65 -11.16
N ALA A 162 7.81 19.39 -11.48
CA ALA A 162 8.82 18.44 -11.91
C ALA A 162 8.89 18.53 -13.43
N SER A 163 9.97 19.13 -13.93
CA SER A 163 10.36 19.08 -15.34
C SER A 163 10.65 17.64 -15.73
N GLU A 164 9.89 17.14 -16.70
CA GLU A 164 10.24 15.97 -17.50
C GLU A 164 11.33 16.40 -18.48
N ASP A 165 12.56 15.89 -18.34
CA ASP A 165 13.57 15.85 -19.40
C ASP A 165 14.65 14.83 -19.00
N ASP A 166 14.60 13.64 -19.60
CA ASP A 166 15.71 13.01 -20.36
C ASP A 166 15.39 11.52 -20.58
N VAL A 167 14.75 11.22 -21.71
CA VAL A 167 14.86 9.91 -22.35
C VAL A 167 15.96 10.05 -23.39
N SER A 168 17.18 9.60 -23.07
CA SER A 168 18.24 9.46 -24.06
C SER A 168 17.93 8.24 -24.93
N ASP A 169 17.39 8.52 -26.11
CA ASP A 169 17.20 7.56 -27.20
C ASP A 169 18.58 7.28 -27.82
N SER A 170 19.08 6.06 -27.65
CA SER A 170 20.32 5.60 -28.29
C SER A 170 19.96 4.78 -29.52
N ASP A 171 19.68 5.48 -30.62
CA ASP A 171 19.63 4.90 -31.97
C ASP A 171 21.06 4.75 -32.49
N GLU A 172 21.60 3.53 -32.42
CA GLU A 172 22.87 3.15 -33.03
C GLU A 172 22.60 2.49 -34.39
N ALA A 173 22.78 3.26 -35.48
CA ALA A 173 22.75 2.74 -36.85
C ALA A 173 24.14 2.19 -37.24
N PRO A 174 24.24 1.09 -38.02
CA PRO A 174 25.54 0.54 -38.41
C PRO A 174 26.13 1.29 -39.61
N GLU A 175 27.42 1.63 -39.52
CA GLU A 175 28.21 2.22 -40.60
C GLU A 175 28.47 1.17 -41.71
N GLU A 176 28.11 1.49 -42.96
CA GLU A 176 28.52 0.72 -44.14
C GLU A 176 29.99 1.00 -44.50
N GLU A 177 30.75 -0.07 -44.71
CA GLU A 177 32.14 -0.09 -45.15
C GLU A 177 32.33 0.66 -46.48
N ARG A 178 33.23 1.64 -46.48
CA ARG A 178 33.71 2.30 -47.69
C ARG A 178 34.89 1.52 -48.26
N ILE A 179 34.64 0.76 -49.31
CA ILE A 179 35.65 0.05 -50.10
C ILE A 179 36.46 1.05 -50.93
N ASP A 180 37.78 0.89 -50.88
CA ASP A 180 38.82 1.66 -51.56
C ASP A 180 38.79 1.44 -53.09
N GLY A 181 39.08 2.49 -53.87
CA GLY A 181 39.14 2.47 -55.34
C GLY A 181 39.70 3.75 -55.94
#